data_AF-A0A258G684-F1
#
_entry.id   AF-A0A258G684-F1
#
_cell.length_a   1.000
_cell.length_b   1.000
_cell.length_c   1.000
_cell.angle_alpha   90.00
_cell.angle_beta   90.00
_cell.angle_gamma   90.00
#
_symmetry.space_group_name_H-M   'P 1'
#
loop_
_entity.id
_entity.type
_entity.pdbx_description
1 polymer ?
#
loop_
_entity_poly.entity_id
_entity_poly.type
_entity_poly.pdbx_seq_one_letter_code
_entity_poly.pdbx_strand_id
1 'polypeptide(L)'
;MSSKLLFSLSLSLSLLFGSVQSSEAEDDPLHPFFAAIHVGDVASVEALLGSAEELAGDARFERVRVLYSVFNVADPRIFDFVGAWVEAQPEAAAPHLAKAKMLHSMALRVRGEDLSRFTYPEAMNMYDTLMSQAAEEVWRAYAIAPDNVVTVDLIMSMRDRVPGKPDRMEVLAKIMETTPNWL
;
A
#
# COMPACT_ATOMS: atom_id res chain seq x y z
N MET A 1 1.43 -65.40 -47.17
CA MET A 1 2.42 -64.79 -48.07
C MET A 1 2.35 -63.28 -47.92
N SER A 2 3.37 -62.70 -47.29
CA SER A 2 4.24 -61.62 -47.82
C SER A 2 3.58 -60.24 -47.80
N SER A 3 3.92 -59.33 -46.86
CA SER A 3 5.18 -58.56 -46.73
C SER A 3 5.42 -57.55 -47.86
N LYS A 4 5.50 -56.26 -47.47
CA LYS A 4 6.29 -55.10 -47.96
C LYS A 4 5.42 -53.82 -48.00
N LEU A 5 5.52 -52.85 -47.06
CA LEU A 5 6.55 -51.82 -46.81
C LEU A 5 6.91 -50.96 -48.04
N LEU A 6 6.58 -49.66 -47.98
CA LEU A 6 7.43 -48.44 -48.18
C LEU A 6 6.55 -47.24 -48.61
N PHE A 7 6.37 -46.25 -47.72
CA PHE A 7 7.10 -44.97 -47.63
C PHE A 7 6.65 -43.88 -48.63
N SER A 8 5.97 -42.85 -48.11
CA SER A 8 6.11 -41.47 -48.58
C SER A 8 5.73 -40.53 -47.44
N LEU A 9 6.75 -39.85 -46.91
CA LEU A 9 6.64 -38.70 -46.02
C LEU A 9 5.94 -37.55 -46.74
N SER A 10 5.00 -36.89 -46.07
CA SER A 10 4.75 -35.46 -46.30
C SER A 10 4.40 -34.80 -44.97
N LEU A 11 5.44 -34.14 -44.48
CA LEU A 11 5.50 -33.23 -43.35
C LEU A 11 4.51 -32.08 -43.59
N SER A 12 3.59 -31.82 -42.65
CA SER A 12 2.88 -30.54 -42.57
C SER A 12 2.71 -30.18 -41.11
N LEU A 13 3.81 -29.62 -40.61
CA LEU A 13 3.97 -28.81 -39.42
C LEU A 13 2.98 -27.63 -39.47
N SER A 14 2.55 -27.20 -38.28
CA SER A 14 1.89 -25.91 -37.95
C SER A 14 0.37 -25.96 -37.84
N LEU A 15 -0.11 -26.03 -36.59
CA LEU A 15 -0.92 -24.98 -35.95
C LEU A 15 -1.12 -25.36 -34.47
N LEU A 16 -0.01 -25.42 -33.72
CA LEU A 16 -0.03 -25.27 -32.26
C LEU A 16 -0.04 -23.76 -31.98
N PHE A 17 -1.20 -23.12 -32.11
CA PHE A 17 -1.44 -21.79 -31.56
C PHE A 17 -2.81 -21.81 -30.88
N GLY A 18 -2.78 -21.66 -29.56
CA GLY A 18 -3.94 -21.75 -28.67
C GLY A 18 -3.66 -22.83 -27.62
N SER A 19 -3.11 -22.54 -26.46
CA SER A 19 -3.29 -21.36 -25.62
C SER A 19 -2.05 -21.14 -24.76
N VAL A 20 -1.24 -20.13 -25.08
CA VAL A 20 -0.48 -19.42 -24.04
C VAL A 20 -1.40 -18.29 -23.58
N GLN A 21 -2.43 -18.65 -22.80
CA GLN A 21 -3.18 -17.67 -22.04
C GLN A 21 -2.29 -17.34 -20.83
N SER A 22 -1.53 -16.26 -20.97
CA SER A 22 -0.82 -15.49 -19.94
C SER A 22 -1.04 -15.95 -18.49
N SER A 23 -0.02 -16.54 -17.86
CA SER A 23 0.06 -16.74 -16.41
C SER A 23 0.47 -15.46 -15.65
N GLU A 24 0.31 -14.28 -16.25
CA GLU A 24 0.71 -12.99 -15.66
C GLU A 24 -0.34 -12.43 -14.69
N ALA A 25 -1.56 -12.96 -14.67
CA ALA A 25 -2.63 -12.47 -13.79
C ALA A 25 -2.66 -13.14 -12.40
N GLU A 26 -1.81 -14.15 -12.15
CA GLU A 26 -1.88 -14.98 -10.94
C GLU A 26 -0.96 -14.51 -9.80
N ASP A 27 -0.13 -13.47 -10.02
CA ASP A 27 0.91 -13.05 -9.07
C ASP A 27 0.85 -11.56 -8.64
N ASP A 28 -0.26 -10.85 -8.86
CA ASP A 28 -0.42 -9.50 -8.28
C ASP A 28 -0.79 -9.59 -6.80
N PRO A 29 0.12 -9.25 -5.86
CA PRO A 29 -0.16 -9.33 -4.44
C PRO A 29 -1.24 -8.34 -3.98
N LEU A 30 -1.56 -7.33 -4.79
CA LEU A 30 -2.57 -6.33 -4.48
C LEU A 30 -3.97 -6.73 -4.91
N HIS A 31 -4.11 -7.60 -5.91
CA HIS A 31 -5.43 -8.02 -6.42
C HIS A 31 -6.36 -8.55 -5.31
N PRO A 32 -5.97 -9.52 -4.45
CA PRO A 32 -6.83 -9.98 -3.37
C PRO A 32 -7.12 -8.88 -2.34
N PHE A 33 -6.17 -7.97 -2.11
CA PHE A 33 -6.32 -6.86 -1.19
C PHE A 33 -7.35 -5.84 -1.69
N PHE A 34 -7.27 -5.45 -2.96
CA PHE A 34 -8.27 -4.59 -3.62
C PHE A 34 -9.64 -5.24 -3.65
N ALA A 35 -9.72 -6.54 -3.94
CA ALA A 35 -10.98 -7.27 -3.97
C ALA A 35 -11.68 -7.22 -2.61
N ALA A 36 -10.94 -7.44 -1.51
CA ALA A 36 -11.47 -7.36 -0.15
C ALA A 36 -11.97 -5.94 0.19
N ILE A 37 -11.20 -4.90 -0.15
CA ILE A 37 -11.61 -3.50 0.06
C ILE A 37 -12.91 -3.18 -0.68
N HIS A 38 -13.03 -3.57 -1.96
CA HIS A 38 -14.21 -3.24 -2.78
C HIS A 38 -15.51 -3.87 -2.27
N VAL A 39 -15.44 -4.98 -1.55
CA VAL A 39 -16.62 -5.64 -0.96
C VAL A 39 -16.78 -5.32 0.53
N GLY A 40 -15.91 -4.49 1.11
CA GLY A 40 -15.97 -4.11 2.52
C GLY A 40 -15.49 -5.19 3.49
N ASP A 41 -14.70 -6.17 3.03
CA ASP A 41 -14.23 -7.28 3.87
C ASP A 41 -12.99 -6.89 4.68
N VAL A 42 -13.25 -6.23 5.82
CA VAL A 42 -12.23 -5.81 6.79
C VAL A 42 -11.41 -6.99 7.31
N ALA A 43 -12.04 -8.14 7.55
CA ALA A 43 -11.35 -9.30 8.10
C ALA A 43 -10.29 -9.83 7.13
N SER A 44 -10.62 -9.90 5.83
CA SER A 44 -9.64 -10.29 4.81
C SER A 44 -8.52 -9.27 4.64
N VAL A 45 -8.82 -7.97 4.71
CA VAL A 45 -7.80 -6.91 4.69
C VAL A 45 -6.83 -7.06 5.86
N GLU A 46 -7.34 -7.28 7.07
CA GLU A 46 -6.53 -7.44 8.28
C GLU A 46 -5.73 -8.74 8.26
N ALA A 47 -6.30 -9.83 7.76
CA ALA A 47 -5.57 -11.09 7.62
C ALA A 47 -4.38 -10.95 6.66
N LEU A 48 -4.58 -10.25 5.53
CA LEU A 48 -3.50 -10.00 4.56
C LEU A 48 -2.41 -9.11 5.16
N LEU A 49 -2.77 -8.05 5.89
CA LEU A 49 -1.80 -7.20 6.59
C LEU A 49 -1.06 -7.97 7.69
N GLY A 50 -1.77 -8.76 8.50
CA GLY A 50 -1.18 -9.61 9.54
C GLY A 50 -0.19 -10.60 8.97
N SER A 51 -0.54 -11.30 7.89
CA SER A 51 0.37 -12.25 7.22
C SER A 51 1.64 -11.58 6.67
N ALA A 52 1.56 -10.30 6.29
CA ALA A 52 2.70 -9.54 5.82
C ALA A 52 3.64 -9.17 6.97
N GLU A 53 3.09 -8.86 8.15
CA GLU A 53 3.85 -8.55 9.37
C GLU A 53 4.53 -9.78 9.97
N GLU A 54 4.03 -10.99 9.71
CA GLU A 54 4.62 -12.26 10.14
C GLU A 54 5.88 -12.66 9.35
N LEU A 55 6.13 -12.03 8.19
CA LEU A 55 7.34 -12.27 7.41
C LEU A 55 8.59 -11.83 8.20
N ALA A 56 9.74 -12.39 7.85
CA ALA A 56 11.02 -12.03 8.46
C ALA A 56 11.84 -11.11 7.54
N GLY A 57 12.63 -10.22 8.16
CA GLY A 57 13.57 -9.34 7.47
C GLY A 57 12.92 -8.43 6.42
N ASP A 58 13.66 -8.15 5.35
CA ASP A 58 13.24 -7.22 4.29
C ASP A 58 11.92 -7.62 3.61
N ALA A 59 11.63 -8.92 3.51
CA ALA A 59 10.39 -9.40 2.92
C ALA A 59 9.16 -8.87 3.67
N ARG A 60 9.24 -8.73 5.00
CA ARG A 60 8.21 -8.09 5.83
C ARG A 60 8.00 -6.65 5.41
N PHE A 61 9.07 -5.86 5.42
CA PHE A 61 8.98 -4.43 5.17
C PHE A 61 8.46 -4.13 3.77
N GLU A 62 8.98 -4.82 2.76
CA GLU A 62 8.52 -4.68 1.38
C GLU A 62 7.07 -5.09 1.22
N ARG A 63 6.65 -6.23 1.79
CA ARG A 63 5.26 -6.68 1.68
C ARG A 63 4.29 -5.71 2.34
N VAL A 64 4.60 -5.23 3.55
CA VAL A 64 3.77 -4.26 4.26
C VAL A 64 3.67 -2.95 3.47
N ARG A 65 4.79 -2.44 2.93
CA ARG A 65 4.79 -1.24 2.06
C ARG A 65 3.93 -1.40 0.82
N VAL A 66 4.05 -2.54 0.14
CA VAL A 66 3.27 -2.87 -1.06
C VAL A 66 1.78 -2.87 -0.73
N LEU A 67 1.33 -3.58 0.29
CA LEU A 67 -0.10 -3.62 0.66
C LEU A 67 -0.64 -2.23 1.01
N TYR A 68 0.09 -1.46 1.82
CA TYR A 68 -0.33 -0.10 2.16
C TYR A 68 -0.29 0.89 0.98
N SER A 69 0.39 0.57 -0.13
CA SER A 69 0.40 1.43 -1.32
C SER A 69 -0.97 1.59 -1.97
N VAL A 70 -1.90 0.65 -1.73
CA VAL A 70 -3.29 0.71 -2.20
C VAL A 70 -4.02 1.95 -1.69
N PHE A 71 -3.68 2.42 -0.49
CA PHE A 71 -4.27 3.64 0.07
C PHE A 71 -3.69 4.92 -0.54
N ASN A 72 -2.73 4.83 -1.46
CA ASN A 72 -2.21 6.00 -2.16
C ASN A 72 -3.08 6.40 -3.36
N VAL A 73 -4.26 5.82 -3.61
CA VAL A 73 -5.12 6.17 -4.77
C VAL A 73 -6.34 6.99 -4.36
N ALA A 74 -6.90 7.76 -5.30
CA ALA A 74 -8.10 8.57 -5.08
C ALA A 74 -9.36 7.82 -5.57
N ASP A 75 -9.69 6.70 -4.93
CA ASP A 75 -10.88 5.89 -5.25
C ASP A 75 -11.96 6.08 -4.18
N PRO A 76 -13.17 6.59 -4.51
CA PRO A 76 -14.31 6.74 -3.59
C PRO A 76 -14.59 5.52 -2.72
N ARG A 77 -14.45 4.31 -3.27
CA ARG A 77 -14.72 3.06 -2.53
C ARG A 77 -13.71 2.80 -1.44
N ILE A 78 -12.46 3.21 -1.65
CA ILE A 78 -11.40 3.12 -0.65
C ILE A 78 -11.62 4.17 0.44
N PHE A 79 -12.09 5.36 0.08
CA PHE A 79 -12.49 6.39 1.06
C PHE A 79 -13.57 5.87 2.01
N ASP A 80 -14.64 5.33 1.43
CA ASP A 80 -15.77 4.79 2.20
C ASP A 80 -15.33 3.61 3.08
N PHE A 81 -14.54 2.69 2.53
CA PHE A 81 -13.98 1.56 3.26
C PHE A 81 -13.12 2.00 4.45
N VAL A 82 -12.15 2.89 4.22
CA VAL A 82 -11.22 3.36 5.28
C VAL A 82 -11.98 4.13 6.36
N GLY A 83 -12.97 4.95 5.98
CA GLY A 83 -13.83 5.64 6.93
C GLY A 83 -14.56 4.66 7.85
N ALA A 84 -15.26 3.68 7.26
CA ALA A 84 -15.98 2.65 8.01
C ALA A 84 -15.03 1.79 8.88
N TRP A 85 -13.83 1.48 8.38
CA TRP A 85 -12.85 0.69 9.10
C TRP A 85 -12.30 1.42 10.35
N VAL A 86 -12.01 2.73 10.24
CA VAL A 86 -11.61 3.55 11.40
C VAL A 86 -12.74 3.64 12.44
N GLU A 87 -13.99 3.80 11.99
CA GLU A 87 -15.15 3.84 12.91
C GLU A 87 -15.38 2.51 13.62
N ALA A 88 -15.21 1.39 12.91
CA ALA A 88 -15.37 0.06 13.47
C ALA A 88 -14.23 -0.33 14.42
N GLN A 89 -13.01 0.17 14.16
CA GLN A 89 -11.80 -0.22 14.88
C GLN A 89 -10.93 0.98 15.29
N PRO A 90 -11.43 1.88 16.16
CA PRO A 90 -10.75 3.12 16.52
C PRO A 90 -9.49 2.94 17.38
N GLU A 91 -9.23 1.73 17.87
CA GLU A 91 -8.06 1.41 18.70
C GLU A 91 -7.00 0.60 17.93
N ALA A 92 -7.25 0.27 16.65
CA ALA A 92 -6.34 -0.48 15.82
C ALA A 92 -5.42 0.44 15.00
N ALA A 93 -4.12 0.13 14.93
CA ALA A 93 -3.16 0.96 14.19
C ALA A 93 -3.43 1.00 12.68
N ALA A 94 -3.80 -0.15 12.10
CA ALA A 94 -3.95 -0.34 10.66
C ALA A 94 -4.96 0.62 9.99
N PRO A 95 -6.20 0.78 10.48
CA PRO A 95 -7.15 1.72 9.88
C PRO A 95 -6.67 3.19 9.95
N HIS A 96 -6.04 3.59 11.06
CA HIS A 96 -5.46 4.92 11.19
C HIS A 96 -4.31 5.15 10.19
N LEU A 97 -3.43 4.17 10.03
CA LEU A 97 -2.35 4.25 9.06
C LEU A 97 -2.88 4.31 7.61
N ALA A 98 -3.90 3.50 7.28
CA ALA A 98 -4.55 3.53 5.98
C ALA A 98 -5.13 4.91 5.69
N LYS A 99 -5.86 5.50 6.65
CA LYS A 99 -6.42 6.85 6.55
C LYS A 99 -5.34 7.92 6.41
N ALA A 100 -4.26 7.83 7.18
CA ALA A 100 -3.14 8.75 7.08
C ALA A 100 -2.50 8.75 5.69
N LYS A 101 -2.23 7.57 5.11
CA LYS A 101 -1.68 7.46 3.75
C LYS A 101 -2.61 8.04 2.69
N MET A 102 -3.89 7.72 2.81
CA MET A 102 -4.93 8.22 1.91
C MET A 102 -5.00 9.74 1.91
N LEU A 103 -5.09 10.36 3.09
CA LEU A 103 -5.13 11.81 3.24
C LEU A 103 -3.82 12.48 2.76
N HIS A 104 -2.66 11.92 3.13
CA HIS A 104 -1.37 12.42 2.68
C HIS A 104 -1.24 12.39 1.15
N SER A 105 -1.67 11.29 0.52
CA SER A 105 -1.65 11.14 -0.93
C SER A 105 -2.60 12.14 -1.62
N MET A 106 -3.81 12.32 -1.10
CA MET A 106 -4.73 13.35 -1.60
C MET A 106 -4.14 14.75 -1.48
N ALA A 107 -3.52 15.07 -0.33
CA ALA A 107 -2.92 16.38 -0.11
C ALA A 107 -1.89 16.69 -1.21
N LEU A 108 -0.97 15.75 -1.47
CA LEU A 108 0.04 15.91 -2.51
C LEU A 108 -0.57 16.09 -3.91
N ARG A 109 -1.64 15.36 -4.24
CA ARG A 109 -2.35 15.53 -5.52
C ARG A 109 -3.03 16.89 -5.64
N VAL A 110 -3.69 17.34 -4.58
CA VAL A 110 -4.38 18.64 -4.55
C VAL A 110 -3.38 19.79 -4.71
N ARG A 111 -2.23 19.71 -4.04
CA ARG A 111 -1.15 20.70 -4.18
C ARG A 111 -0.57 20.73 -5.59
N GLY A 112 -0.48 19.56 -6.24
CA GLY A 112 0.23 19.37 -7.50
C GLY A 112 1.75 19.38 -7.32
N GLU A 113 2.44 19.51 -8.45
CA GLU A 113 3.90 19.39 -8.55
C GLU A 113 4.62 20.74 -8.53
N ASP A 114 3.90 21.86 -8.64
CA ASP A 114 4.47 23.21 -8.64
C ASP A 114 4.97 23.65 -7.26
N LEU A 115 5.82 24.68 -7.25
CA LEU A 115 6.23 25.34 -6.01
C LEU A 115 5.02 26.02 -5.35
N SER A 116 4.94 26.00 -4.01
CA SER A 116 3.81 26.55 -3.25
C SER A 116 3.42 27.99 -3.61
N ARG A 117 4.37 28.83 -4.04
CA ARG A 117 4.09 30.22 -4.48
C ARG A 117 3.36 30.32 -5.83
N PHE A 118 3.32 29.23 -6.59
CA PHE A 118 2.67 29.11 -7.89
C PHE A 118 1.41 28.22 -7.82
N THR A 119 1.18 27.54 -6.69
CA THR A 119 -0.05 26.80 -6.43
C THR A 119 -1.18 27.76 -6.05
N TYR A 120 -2.41 27.47 -6.50
CA TYR A 120 -3.59 28.27 -6.19
C TYR A 120 -3.86 28.28 -4.66
N PRO A 121 -4.20 29.42 -4.03
CA PRO A 121 -4.35 29.51 -2.56
C PRO A 121 -5.32 28.49 -1.96
N GLU A 122 -6.43 28.22 -2.63
CA GLU A 122 -7.46 27.27 -2.20
C GLU A 122 -6.94 25.83 -2.20
N ALA A 123 -6.08 25.49 -3.17
CA ALA A 123 -5.41 24.20 -3.21
C ALA A 123 -4.39 24.07 -2.06
N MET A 124 -3.67 25.14 -1.73
CA MET A 124 -2.77 25.15 -0.57
C MET A 124 -3.53 25.00 0.76
N ASN A 125 -4.66 25.69 0.93
CA ASN A 125 -5.49 25.56 2.13
C ASN A 125 -6.02 24.12 2.31
N MET A 126 -6.45 23.50 1.21
CA MET A 126 -6.90 22.11 1.22
C MET A 126 -5.74 21.14 1.50
N TYR A 127 -4.57 21.37 0.90
CA TYR A 127 -3.34 20.63 1.20
C TYR A 127 -2.99 20.68 2.69
N ASP A 128 -2.99 21.87 3.30
CA ASP A 128 -2.64 22.03 4.72
C ASP A 128 -3.66 21.32 5.62
N THR A 129 -4.94 21.38 5.27
CA THR A 129 -6.03 20.68 5.97
C THR A 129 -5.82 19.17 5.93
N LEU A 130 -5.60 18.61 4.73
CA LEU A 130 -5.42 17.18 4.54
C LEU A 130 -4.11 16.67 5.19
N MET A 131 -3.02 17.44 5.11
CA MET A 131 -1.76 17.11 5.78
C MET A 131 -1.92 17.11 7.30
N SER A 132 -2.65 18.06 7.86
CA SER A 132 -2.91 18.12 9.30
C SER A 132 -3.71 16.90 9.76
N GLN A 133 -4.75 16.52 9.02
CA GLN A 133 -5.53 15.31 9.31
C GLN A 133 -4.69 14.03 9.15
N ALA A 134 -3.87 13.93 8.10
CA ALA A 134 -2.97 12.81 7.91
C ALA A 134 -1.99 12.67 9.09
N ALA A 135 -1.47 13.80 9.58
CA ALA A 135 -0.57 13.85 10.72
C ALA A 135 -1.22 13.34 12.00
N GLU A 136 -2.47 13.75 12.27
CA GLU A 136 -3.20 13.22 13.43
C GLU A 136 -3.35 11.70 13.36
N GLU A 137 -3.75 11.16 12.21
CA GLU A 137 -3.97 9.73 12.04
C GLU A 137 -2.66 8.92 12.11
N VAL A 138 -1.56 9.39 11.51
CA VAL A 138 -0.27 8.66 11.60
C VAL A 138 0.25 8.63 13.03
N TRP A 139 0.05 9.70 13.80
CA TRP A 139 0.47 9.74 15.19
C TRP A 139 -0.41 8.89 16.11
N ARG A 140 -1.68 8.64 15.75
CA ARG A 140 -2.51 7.61 16.40
C ARG A 140 -1.97 6.22 16.09
N ALA A 141 -1.70 5.93 14.82
CA ALA A 141 -1.13 4.65 14.41
C ALA A 141 0.22 4.38 15.11
N TYR A 142 1.10 5.38 15.20
CA TYR A 142 2.39 5.28 15.88
C TYR A 142 2.28 5.05 17.38
N ALA A 143 1.26 5.61 18.04
CA ALA A 143 1.04 5.36 19.46
C ALA A 143 0.65 3.90 19.76
N ILE A 144 0.03 3.22 18.78
CA ILE A 144 -0.44 1.84 18.90
C ILE A 144 0.63 0.85 18.42
N ALA A 145 1.23 1.11 17.25
CA ALA A 145 2.24 0.25 16.61
C ALA A 145 3.47 1.08 16.21
N PRO A 146 4.35 1.42 17.17
CA PRO A 146 5.48 2.33 16.93
C PRO A 146 6.56 1.74 16.01
N ASP A 147 6.65 0.41 15.90
CA ASP A 147 7.64 -0.32 15.09
C ASP A 147 7.17 -0.58 13.64
N ASN A 148 5.93 -0.21 13.30
CA ASN A 148 5.44 -0.39 11.94
C ASN A 148 6.21 0.52 10.96
N VAL A 149 6.89 -0.10 9.99
CA VAL A 149 7.78 0.58 9.05
C VAL A 149 7.06 1.65 8.22
N VAL A 150 5.80 1.41 7.84
CA VAL A 150 5.05 2.34 6.98
C VAL A 150 4.58 3.56 7.78
N THR A 151 4.25 3.39 9.05
CA THR A 151 4.00 4.52 9.97
C THR A 151 5.23 5.42 10.06
N VAL A 152 6.41 4.83 10.25
CA VAL A 152 7.67 5.58 10.35
C VAL A 152 8.01 6.27 9.03
N ASP A 153 7.92 5.56 7.90
CA ASP A 153 8.13 6.12 6.56
C ASP A 153 7.23 7.36 6.34
N LEU A 154 5.96 7.29 6.77
CA LEU A 154 5.01 8.39 6.62
C LEU A 154 5.29 9.55 7.59
N ILE A 155 5.69 9.30 8.83
CA ILE A 155 6.17 10.37 9.74
C ILE A 155 7.37 11.10 9.14
N MET A 156 8.30 10.36 8.53
CA MET A 156 9.48 10.93 7.88
C MET A 156 9.13 11.75 6.63
N SER A 157 8.07 11.39 5.90
CA SER A 157 7.61 12.16 4.74
C SER A 157 6.85 13.44 5.10
N MET A 158 6.37 13.56 6.34
CA MET A 158 5.69 14.76 6.80
C MET A 158 6.67 15.92 6.99
N ARG A 159 6.33 17.05 6.38
CA ARG A 159 7.21 18.22 6.34
C ARG A 159 7.26 18.96 7.68
N ASP A 160 6.11 19.07 8.33
CA ASP A 160 5.91 19.98 9.44
C ASP A 160 5.97 19.26 10.80
N ARG A 161 6.52 19.95 11.80
CA ARG A 161 6.56 19.47 13.17
C ARG A 161 5.16 19.52 13.76
N VAL A 162 4.70 18.41 14.33
CA VAL A 162 3.42 18.35 15.05
C VAL A 162 3.65 18.73 16.51
N PRO A 163 2.95 19.75 17.06
CA PRO A 163 3.07 20.11 18.47
C PRO A 163 2.76 18.94 19.41
N GLY A 164 3.57 18.79 20.47
CA GLY A 164 3.40 17.74 21.47
C GLY A 164 3.77 16.32 21.00
N LYS A 165 4.31 16.16 19.78
CA LYS A 165 4.83 14.89 19.26
C LYS A 165 6.36 14.88 19.28
N PRO A 166 6.99 13.69 19.39
CA PRO A 166 8.44 13.53 19.26
C PRO A 166 8.97 14.11 17.95
N ASP A 167 10.25 14.49 17.94
CA ASP A 167 10.90 14.87 16.69
C ASP A 167 11.02 13.65 15.77
N ARG A 168 10.82 13.83 14.45
CA ARG A 168 10.89 12.71 13.49
C ARG A 168 12.28 12.03 13.49
N MET A 169 13.35 12.77 13.78
CA MET A 169 14.69 12.19 13.91
C MET A 169 14.84 11.35 15.18
N GLU A 170 14.13 11.68 16.26
CA GLU A 170 14.08 10.86 17.47
C GLU A 170 13.31 9.55 17.21
N VAL A 171 12.21 9.63 16.47
CA VAL A 171 11.46 8.45 16.02
C VAL A 171 12.35 7.54 15.17
N LEU A 172 13.02 8.10 14.16
CA LEU A 172 13.92 7.34 13.31
C LEU A 172 15.06 6.70 14.11
N ALA A 173 15.71 7.45 15.01
CA ALA A 173 16.80 6.94 15.84
C ALA A 173 16.34 5.73 16.68
N LYS A 174 15.17 5.83 17.31
CA LYS A 174 14.58 4.73 18.10
C LYS A 174 14.30 3.49 17.25
N ILE A 175 13.82 3.67 16.03
CA ILE A 175 13.52 2.54 15.13
C ILE A 175 14.79 1.88 14.63
N MET A 176 15.80 2.66 14.28
CA MET A 176 17.10 2.13 13.87
C MET A 176 17.81 1.34 14.98
N GLU A 177 17.52 1.65 16.25
CA GLU A 177 18.02 0.90 17.40
C GLU A 177 17.23 -0.41 17.65
N THR A 178 15.91 -0.39 17.48
CA THR A 178 15.02 -1.47 17.94
C THR A 178 14.57 -2.42 16.83
N THR A 179 14.37 -1.91 15.61
CA THR A 179 13.87 -2.64 14.44
C THR A 179 14.56 -2.09 13.18
N PRO A 180 15.88 -2.31 13.01
CA PRO A 180 16.60 -1.83 11.83
C PRO A 180 16.07 -2.50 10.55
N ASN A 181 15.82 -1.70 9.52
CA ASN A 181 15.36 -2.17 8.20
C ASN A 181 16.48 -2.14 7.14
N TRP A 182 17.73 -2.32 7.57
CA TRP A 182 18.94 -2.36 6.74
C TRP A 182 19.75 -3.62 7.09
N LEU A 183 19.38 -4.80 6.58
CA LEU A 183 20.16 -6.02 6.80
C LEU A 183 20.25 -6.90 5.55
#